data_AF-Q4AA39-F1
#
_entry.id   AF-Q4AA39-F1
#
_cell.length_a   1.000
_cell.length_b   1.000
_cell.length_c   1.000
_cell.angle_alpha   90.00
_cell.angle_beta   90.00
_cell.angle_gamma   90.00
#
_symmetry.space_group_name_H-M   'P 1'
#
loop_
_entity.id
_entity.type
_entity.pdbx_description
1 polymer ?
#
loop_
_entity_poly.entity_id
_entity_poly.type
_entity_poly.pdbx_seq_one_letter_code
_entity_poly.pdbx_strand_id
1 'polypeptide(L)'
;MANKDQPKLKKFSPFQTLVFNSLAQEIKERPVIIFHDTEENYYYYIKARDARLDNGRLKNPFQGEILIPKSDKPNTLFTKDSYLDCSQIFYMRDSELEELVKNNPKTEILDSKELEFDQVKKMFNKINECLKSKPPFIVISKVSYDSKTKTTKSEVQYASDWHLKNDYAQAIAEVDNIEEIKELEELKNKLHNEKNQLRLDLFETVLREARREYRKEKVYNPLFEWITKNKFIQKGLNTIEIIHEYNKLSSPLVPETINGDTIYICLVNNKWEDRRDFSLSERLEQTNFKSMIDWFKKNDLDINMESFRQFRKSMQESQDLGELLYFYKLEEQLKQDLSKLEKKYKKDGPKMKM
;
A
#
# COMPACT_ATOMS: atom_id res chain seq x y z
N MET A 1 -10.26 30.46 7.09
CA MET A 1 -9.83 30.43 5.67
C MET A 1 -9.90 28.99 5.22
N ALA A 2 -10.57 28.76 4.09
CA ALA A 2 -11.10 27.46 3.67
C ALA A 2 -10.03 26.36 3.54
N ASN A 3 -10.33 25.17 4.08
CA ASN A 3 -9.70 23.91 3.71
C ASN A 3 -9.87 23.73 2.20
N LYS A 4 -8.80 24.02 1.44
CA LYS A 4 -8.71 23.63 0.04
C LYS A 4 -8.66 22.11 -0.01
N ASP A 5 -9.77 21.56 -0.49
CA ASP A 5 -9.97 20.22 -1.05
C ASP A 5 -8.85 19.21 -0.75
N GLN A 6 -9.00 18.49 0.37
CA GLN A 6 -8.40 17.17 0.50
C GLN A 6 -8.94 16.32 -0.67
N PRO A 7 -8.08 15.71 -1.49
CA PRO A 7 -8.52 14.89 -2.60
C PRO A 7 -9.24 13.67 -2.01
N LYS A 8 -10.57 13.69 -2.07
CA LYS A 8 -11.37 12.48 -1.90
C LYS A 8 -10.86 11.50 -2.95
N LEU A 9 -10.41 10.32 -2.53
CA LEU A 9 -10.24 9.16 -3.43
C LEU A 9 -11.51 9.06 -4.30
N LYS A 10 -11.41 9.46 -5.57
CA LYS A 10 -12.52 9.36 -6.53
C LYS A 10 -12.48 7.99 -7.19
N LYS A 11 -13.65 7.35 -7.23
CA LYS A 11 -13.88 5.92 -7.02
C LYS A 11 -14.20 5.16 -8.31
N PHE A 12 -13.64 3.96 -8.41
CA PHE A 12 -14.03 2.73 -9.12
C PHE A 12 -15.22 2.77 -10.10
N SER A 13 -14.98 2.55 -11.41
CA SER A 13 -16.05 2.31 -12.43
C SER A 13 -15.61 1.53 -13.68
N PRO A 14 -16.52 0.73 -14.32
CA PRO A 14 -16.34 0.11 -15.64
C PRO A 14 -16.46 1.11 -16.80
N PHE A 15 -15.63 1.00 -17.83
CA PHE A 15 -15.80 1.67 -19.13
C PHE A 15 -15.57 0.65 -20.27
N GLN A 16 -16.34 0.70 -21.36
CA GLN A 16 -16.00 -0.10 -22.54
C GLN A 16 -14.76 0.51 -23.24
N THR A 17 -13.89 -0.33 -23.81
CA THR A 17 -12.83 0.03 -24.79
C THR A 17 -11.61 0.84 -24.28
N LEU A 18 -11.23 0.75 -23.00
CA LEU A 18 -10.05 1.45 -22.43
C LEU A 18 -8.89 0.58 -22.01
N VAL A 19 -9.01 -0.72 -22.22
CA VAL A 19 -8.01 -1.69 -21.79
C VAL A 19 -7.38 -2.31 -23.03
N PHE A 20 -6.08 -2.53 -22.95
CA PHE A 20 -5.26 -2.98 -24.07
C PHE A 20 -4.41 -4.16 -23.64
N ASN A 21 -4.04 -5.01 -24.58
CA ASN A 21 -3.04 -6.04 -24.33
C ASN A 21 -1.62 -5.44 -24.36
N SER A 22 -0.59 -6.28 -24.12
CA SER A 22 0.81 -5.84 -24.14
C SER A 22 1.35 -5.48 -25.53
N LEU A 23 0.55 -5.65 -26.59
CA LEU A 23 0.82 -5.20 -27.95
C LEU A 23 0.02 -3.94 -28.32
N ALA A 24 -0.54 -3.23 -27.33
CA ALA A 24 -1.36 -2.04 -27.51
C ALA A 24 -2.66 -2.26 -28.32
N GLN A 25 -3.11 -3.50 -28.49
CA GLN A 25 -4.39 -3.81 -29.12
C GLN A 25 -5.51 -3.75 -28.09
N GLU A 26 -6.65 -3.18 -28.47
CA GLU A 26 -7.81 -3.05 -27.58
C GLU A 26 -8.40 -4.42 -27.22
N ILE A 27 -8.75 -4.62 -25.96
CA ILE A 27 -9.40 -5.84 -25.47
C ILE A 27 -10.72 -5.51 -24.77
N LYS A 28 -11.65 -6.46 -24.78
CA LYS A 28 -12.97 -6.31 -24.17
C LYS A 28 -12.97 -6.75 -22.71
N GLU A 29 -12.34 -5.96 -21.86
CA GLU A 29 -12.33 -6.18 -20.41
C GLU A 29 -12.82 -4.94 -19.66
N ARG A 30 -13.15 -5.10 -18.37
CA ARG A 30 -13.66 -4.01 -17.55
C ARG A 30 -12.51 -3.27 -16.86
N PRO A 31 -12.26 -1.97 -17.13
CA PRO A 31 -11.31 -1.19 -16.36
C PRO A 31 -11.81 -0.95 -14.93
N VAL A 32 -10.87 -0.81 -14.02
CA VAL A 32 -11.08 -0.57 -12.59
C VAL A 32 -10.01 0.42 -12.13
N ILE A 33 -10.40 1.66 -11.87
CA ILE A 33 -9.52 2.68 -11.28
C ILE A 33 -9.07 2.21 -9.90
N ILE A 34 -7.75 2.23 -9.65
CA ILE A 34 -7.16 1.77 -8.39
C ILE A 34 -6.71 2.91 -7.49
N PHE A 35 -6.25 4.03 -8.05
CA PHE A 35 -5.98 5.27 -7.32
C PHE A 35 -5.81 6.46 -8.29
N HIS A 36 -5.84 7.66 -7.73
CA HIS A 36 -5.53 8.92 -8.41
C HIS A 36 -4.24 9.50 -7.84
N ASP A 37 -3.24 9.68 -8.70
CA ASP A 37 -2.03 10.42 -8.38
C ASP A 37 -2.31 11.91 -8.58
N THR A 38 -2.49 12.63 -7.47
CA THR A 38 -2.82 14.05 -7.47
C THR A 38 -1.61 14.95 -7.72
N GLU A 39 -0.40 14.42 -7.60
CA GLU A 39 0.81 15.21 -7.88
C GLU A 39 1.01 15.32 -9.39
N GLU A 40 0.88 14.20 -10.10
CA GLU A 40 1.06 14.14 -11.56
C GLU A 40 -0.26 14.19 -12.35
N ASN A 41 -1.41 14.21 -11.67
CA ASN A 41 -2.78 14.22 -12.23
C ASN A 41 -3.07 13.05 -13.18
N TYR A 42 -2.73 11.84 -12.73
CA TYR A 42 -3.02 10.59 -13.46
C TYR A 42 -3.93 9.67 -12.66
N TYR A 43 -4.94 9.11 -13.31
CA TYR A 43 -5.64 7.93 -12.80
C TYR A 43 -4.88 6.69 -13.21
N TYR A 44 -4.64 5.82 -12.24
CA TYR A 44 -4.15 4.47 -12.48
C TYR A 44 -5.31 3.50 -12.40
N TYR A 45 -5.37 2.57 -13.34
CA TYR A 45 -6.42 1.57 -13.42
C TYR A 45 -5.87 0.25 -13.92
N ILE A 46 -6.61 -0.82 -13.64
CA ILE A 46 -6.31 -2.18 -14.07
C ILE A 46 -7.56 -2.81 -14.68
N LYS A 47 -7.44 -4.02 -15.24
CA LYS A 47 -8.59 -4.72 -15.83
C LYS A 47 -9.18 -5.76 -14.88
N ALA A 48 -10.46 -6.01 -15.04
CA ALA A 48 -11.21 -7.05 -14.35
C ALA A 48 -12.04 -7.86 -15.34
N ARG A 49 -12.13 -9.17 -15.09
CA ARG A 49 -12.93 -10.11 -15.87
C ARG A 49 -13.83 -10.97 -14.99
N ASP A 50 -14.92 -11.50 -15.55
CA ASP A 50 -15.81 -12.41 -14.83
C ASP A 50 -15.05 -13.68 -14.42
N ALA A 51 -15.06 -13.99 -13.11
CA ALA A 51 -14.34 -15.12 -12.54
C ALA A 51 -15.05 -16.46 -12.74
N ARG A 52 -16.34 -16.43 -13.10
CA ARG A 52 -17.15 -17.63 -13.31
C ARG A 52 -17.35 -17.90 -14.80
N LEU A 53 -17.42 -19.19 -15.12
CA LEU A 53 -17.95 -19.72 -16.37
C LEU A 53 -19.48 -19.65 -16.34
N ASP A 54 -20.13 -19.82 -17.50
CA ASP A 54 -21.59 -19.81 -17.63
C ASP A 54 -22.26 -20.90 -16.77
N ASN A 55 -21.56 -22.00 -16.52
CA ASN A 55 -22.01 -23.09 -15.63
C ASN A 55 -21.78 -22.80 -14.12
N GLY A 56 -21.35 -21.58 -13.77
CA GLY A 56 -21.11 -21.15 -12.40
C GLY A 56 -19.78 -21.59 -11.78
N ARG A 57 -18.96 -22.42 -12.43
CA ARG A 57 -17.63 -22.81 -11.91
C ARG A 57 -16.63 -21.66 -12.02
N LEU A 58 -15.68 -21.57 -11.09
CA LEU A 58 -14.58 -20.60 -11.18
C LEU A 58 -13.64 -20.98 -12.33
N LYS A 59 -13.25 -19.99 -13.13
CA LYS A 59 -12.15 -20.07 -14.09
C LYS A 59 -10.83 -20.16 -13.31
N ASN A 60 -9.78 -20.66 -13.96
CA ASN A 60 -8.44 -20.55 -13.37
C ASN A 60 -8.00 -19.07 -13.39
N PRO A 61 -7.41 -18.57 -12.29
CA PRO A 61 -6.78 -17.26 -12.29
C PRO A 61 -5.50 -17.29 -13.14
N PHE A 62 -5.23 -16.21 -13.85
CA PHE A 62 -3.93 -15.95 -14.43
C PHE A 62 -2.94 -15.52 -13.35
N GLN A 63 -1.65 -15.68 -13.64
CA GLN A 63 -0.61 -15.12 -12.78
C GLN A 63 -0.82 -13.61 -12.67
N GLY A 64 -0.81 -13.08 -11.44
CA GLY A 64 -1.09 -11.66 -11.20
C GLY A 64 -2.55 -11.33 -10.87
N GLU A 65 -3.49 -12.26 -11.03
CA GLU A 65 -4.88 -12.00 -10.67
C GLU A 65 -5.19 -12.26 -9.19
N ILE A 66 -6.12 -11.48 -8.64
CA ILE A 66 -6.78 -11.77 -7.37
C ILE A 66 -8.29 -11.95 -7.57
N LEU A 67 -8.90 -12.83 -6.77
CA LEU A 67 -10.35 -12.98 -6.73
C LEU A 67 -10.97 -11.88 -5.88
N ILE A 68 -11.86 -11.11 -6.47
CA ILE A 68 -12.76 -10.20 -5.77
C ILE A 68 -14.14 -10.86 -5.75
N PRO A 69 -14.65 -11.26 -4.56
CA PRO A 69 -15.99 -11.83 -4.46
C PRO A 69 -17.04 -10.78 -4.79
N LYS A 70 -18.20 -11.25 -5.27
CA LYS A 70 -19.38 -10.42 -5.42
C LYS A 70 -19.70 -9.74 -4.09
N SER A 71 -20.20 -8.51 -4.17
CA SER A 71 -20.71 -7.78 -3.02
C SER A 71 -22.22 -7.62 -3.17
N ASP A 72 -22.95 -7.88 -2.09
CA ASP A 72 -24.40 -7.65 -2.03
C ASP A 72 -24.71 -6.21 -1.57
N LYS A 73 -23.68 -5.37 -1.34
CA LYS A 73 -23.87 -3.96 -0.96
C LYS A 73 -24.43 -3.18 -2.16
N PRO A 74 -25.40 -2.26 -1.95
CA PRO A 74 -25.89 -1.40 -3.02
C PRO A 74 -24.75 -0.52 -3.57
N ASN A 75 -24.82 -0.22 -4.86
CA ASN A 75 -23.83 0.57 -5.60
C ASN A 75 -22.41 0.00 -5.50
N THR A 76 -22.23 -1.32 -5.65
CA THR A 76 -20.89 -1.93 -5.70
C THR A 76 -20.38 -2.05 -7.14
N LEU A 77 -19.06 -1.96 -7.31
CA LEU A 77 -18.41 -2.24 -8.59
C LEU A 77 -18.51 -3.74 -8.98
N PHE A 78 -18.45 -4.63 -7.99
CA PHE A 78 -18.35 -6.08 -8.22
C PHE A 78 -19.67 -6.77 -7.86
N THR A 79 -20.64 -6.71 -8.79
CA THR A 79 -21.93 -7.42 -8.69
C THR A 79 -21.82 -8.93 -8.97
N LYS A 80 -20.65 -9.37 -9.43
CA LYS A 80 -20.28 -10.77 -9.67
C LYS A 80 -18.86 -11.03 -9.17
N ASP A 81 -18.56 -12.28 -8.86
CA ASP A 81 -17.19 -12.72 -8.61
C ASP A 81 -16.33 -12.40 -9.84
N SER A 82 -15.23 -11.70 -9.61
CA SER A 82 -14.38 -11.20 -10.70
C SER A 82 -12.91 -11.41 -10.38
N TYR A 83 -12.12 -11.70 -11.40
CA TYR A 83 -10.67 -11.64 -11.31
C TYR A 83 -10.20 -10.24 -11.63
N LEU A 84 -9.37 -9.68 -10.77
CA LEU A 84 -8.76 -8.37 -10.91
C LEU A 84 -7.28 -8.56 -11.25
N ASP A 85 -6.87 -8.15 -12.45
CA ASP A 85 -5.52 -8.37 -12.96
C ASP A 85 -4.56 -7.30 -12.45
N CYS A 86 -3.75 -7.67 -11.47
CA CYS A 86 -2.78 -6.77 -10.85
C CYS A 86 -1.44 -6.73 -11.61
N SER A 87 -1.34 -7.37 -12.77
CA SER A 87 -0.15 -7.40 -13.62
C SER A 87 -0.24 -6.50 -14.86
N GLN A 88 -1.42 -5.93 -15.16
CA GLN A 88 -1.59 -5.00 -16.28
C GLN A 88 -2.08 -3.65 -15.77
N ILE A 89 -1.17 -2.69 -15.74
CA ILE A 89 -1.39 -1.34 -15.23
C ILE A 89 -1.55 -0.37 -16.39
N PHE A 90 -2.62 0.40 -16.33
CA PHE A 90 -2.89 1.49 -17.23
C PHE A 90 -2.90 2.80 -16.46
N TYR A 91 -2.52 3.88 -17.12
CA TYR A 91 -2.69 5.21 -16.55
C TYR A 91 -3.05 6.24 -17.62
N MET A 92 -3.90 7.19 -17.25
CA MET A 92 -4.45 8.24 -18.14
C MET A 92 -4.54 9.56 -17.38
N ARG A 93 -4.30 10.70 -18.05
CA ARG A 93 -4.42 12.01 -17.39
C ARG A 93 -5.86 12.25 -16.97
N ASP A 94 -6.03 12.92 -15.83
CA ASP A 94 -7.35 13.34 -15.30
C ASP A 94 -8.18 14.05 -16.37
N SER A 95 -7.62 15.07 -17.01
CA SER A 95 -8.30 15.84 -18.06
C SER A 95 -8.73 15.01 -19.28
N GLU A 96 -7.93 14.00 -19.67
CA GLU A 96 -8.25 13.13 -20.81
C GLU A 96 -9.39 12.17 -20.45
N LEU A 97 -9.39 11.66 -19.21
CA LEU A 97 -10.48 10.82 -18.70
C LEU A 97 -11.79 11.62 -18.58
N GLU A 98 -11.74 12.84 -18.04
CA GLU A 98 -12.91 13.72 -17.95
C GLU A 98 -13.50 14.01 -19.33
N GLU A 99 -12.65 14.30 -20.32
CA GLU A 99 -13.10 14.58 -21.68
C GLU A 99 -13.66 13.34 -22.37
N LEU A 100 -13.07 12.16 -22.14
CA LEU A 100 -13.60 10.89 -22.60
C LEU A 100 -15.00 10.63 -22.03
N VAL A 101 -15.17 10.75 -20.70
CA VAL A 101 -16.44 10.53 -19.99
C VAL A 101 -17.53 11.47 -20.50
N LYS A 102 -17.20 12.74 -20.71
CA LYS A 102 -18.12 13.74 -21.26
C LYS A 102 -18.59 13.40 -22.67
N ASN A 103 -17.68 12.90 -23.51
CA ASN A 103 -17.97 12.58 -24.91
C ASN A 103 -18.60 11.19 -25.10
N ASN A 104 -18.48 10.32 -24.10
CA ASN A 104 -19.02 8.97 -24.12
C ASN A 104 -19.77 8.71 -22.81
N PRO A 105 -21.07 9.05 -22.70
CA PRO A 105 -21.83 8.82 -21.47
C PRO A 105 -21.92 7.34 -21.06
N LYS A 106 -21.70 6.40 -21.99
CA LYS A 106 -21.55 4.96 -21.68
C LYS A 106 -20.28 4.65 -20.87
N THR A 107 -19.34 5.59 -20.81
CA THR A 107 -18.17 5.57 -19.95
C THR A 107 -18.39 6.47 -18.72
N GLU A 108 -19.62 6.64 -18.23
CA GLU A 108 -19.90 7.36 -16.99
C GLU A 108 -19.24 6.67 -15.79
N ILE A 109 -18.56 7.47 -14.96
CA ILE A 109 -18.00 7.01 -13.69
C ILE A 109 -19.16 6.91 -12.69
N LEU A 110 -19.70 5.70 -12.53
CA LEU A 110 -20.73 5.38 -11.55
C LEU A 110 -20.21 5.60 -10.11
N ASP A 111 -21.02 6.25 -9.26
CA ASP A 111 -20.72 6.41 -7.84
C ASP A 111 -20.85 5.05 -7.12
N SER A 112 -19.75 4.30 -7.10
CA SER A 112 -19.68 2.99 -6.47
C SER A 112 -18.92 3.01 -5.14
N LYS A 113 -19.29 2.10 -4.23
CA LYS A 113 -18.60 1.91 -2.96
C LYS A 113 -17.18 1.42 -3.20
N GLU A 114 -16.25 1.98 -2.42
CA GLU A 114 -14.86 1.52 -2.38
C GLU A 114 -14.80 0.02 -2.05
N LEU A 115 -13.77 -0.64 -2.58
CA LEU A 115 -13.38 -1.97 -2.15
C LEU A 115 -13.12 -1.98 -0.64
N GLU A 116 -13.40 -3.12 0.00
CA GLU A 116 -13.07 -3.31 1.42
C GLU A 116 -11.55 -3.22 1.62
N PHE A 117 -11.12 -2.77 2.80
CA PHE A 117 -9.70 -2.55 3.10
C PHE A 117 -8.82 -3.77 2.79
N ASP A 118 -9.26 -4.97 3.17
CA ASP A 118 -8.53 -6.22 2.89
C ASP A 118 -8.40 -6.52 1.40
N GLN A 119 -9.40 -6.15 0.59
CA GLN A 119 -9.36 -6.31 -0.86
C GLN A 119 -8.36 -5.33 -1.47
N VAL A 120 -8.37 -4.07 -1.03
CA VAL A 120 -7.39 -3.05 -1.45
C VAL A 120 -5.97 -3.46 -1.04
N LYS A 121 -5.78 -3.95 0.19
CA LYS A 121 -4.50 -4.47 0.68
C LYS A 121 -4.00 -5.65 -0.17
N LYS A 122 -4.87 -6.61 -0.50
CA LYS A 122 -4.54 -7.73 -1.40
C LYS A 122 -4.13 -7.25 -2.79
N MET A 123 -4.85 -6.26 -3.35
CA MET A 123 -4.51 -5.66 -4.63
C MET A 123 -3.13 -5.00 -4.62
N PHE A 124 -2.85 -4.08 -3.69
CA PHE A 124 -1.53 -3.44 -3.58
C PHE A 124 -0.40 -4.45 -3.38
N ASN A 125 -0.62 -5.47 -2.55
CA ASN A 125 0.36 -6.53 -2.36
C ASN A 125 0.62 -7.30 -3.66
N LYS A 126 -0.44 -7.65 -4.41
CA LYS A 126 -0.29 -8.40 -5.66
C LYS A 126 0.42 -7.60 -6.74
N ILE A 127 0.11 -6.31 -6.88
CA ILE A 127 0.84 -5.42 -7.80
C ILE A 127 2.32 -5.37 -7.41
N ASN A 128 2.63 -5.19 -6.12
CA ASN A 128 4.02 -5.15 -5.65
C ASN A 128 4.76 -6.49 -5.81
N GLU A 129 4.08 -7.64 -5.64
CA GLU A 129 4.65 -8.96 -5.97
C GLU A 129 5.00 -9.06 -7.46
N CYS A 130 4.09 -8.64 -8.34
CA CYS A 130 4.30 -8.64 -9.78
C CYS A 130 5.50 -7.76 -10.17
N LEU A 131 5.58 -6.55 -9.60
CA LEU A 131 6.71 -5.63 -9.79
C LEU A 131 8.05 -6.22 -9.35
N LYS A 132 8.09 -6.86 -8.17
CA LYS A 132 9.34 -7.33 -7.54
C LYS A 132 9.76 -8.74 -7.96
N SER A 133 8.94 -9.43 -8.74
CA SER A 133 9.30 -10.71 -9.32
C SER A 133 10.54 -10.59 -10.22
N LYS A 134 11.28 -11.69 -10.37
CA LYS A 134 12.52 -11.74 -11.15
C LYS A 134 12.40 -12.78 -12.26
N PRO A 135 12.23 -12.37 -13.54
CA PRO A 135 12.04 -11.00 -14.02
C PRO A 135 10.65 -10.42 -13.63
N PRO A 136 10.45 -9.08 -13.65
CA PRO A 136 9.16 -8.48 -13.36
C PRO A 136 8.04 -9.02 -14.24
N PHE A 137 6.90 -9.32 -13.64
CA PHE A 137 5.71 -9.89 -14.27
C PHE A 137 4.64 -8.80 -14.38
N ILE A 138 4.89 -7.77 -15.17
CA ILE A 138 3.97 -6.63 -15.27
C ILE A 138 3.98 -6.00 -16.67
N VAL A 139 2.89 -5.31 -16.99
CA VAL A 139 2.73 -4.42 -18.14
C VAL A 139 2.33 -3.05 -17.62
N ILE A 140 2.97 -2.00 -18.12
CA ILE A 140 2.64 -0.60 -17.83
C ILE A 140 2.36 0.09 -19.15
N SER A 141 1.14 0.60 -19.29
CA SER A 141 0.67 1.28 -20.49
C SER A 141 0.14 2.67 -20.16
N LYS A 142 0.59 3.66 -20.91
CA LYS A 142 -0.02 4.98 -20.90
C LYS A 142 -1.18 5.00 -21.88
N VAL A 143 -2.34 5.47 -21.45
CA VAL A 143 -3.51 5.59 -22.31
C VAL A 143 -3.84 7.07 -22.49
N SER A 144 -4.04 7.48 -23.73
CA SER A 144 -4.41 8.84 -24.12
C SER A 144 -5.75 8.86 -24.84
N TYR A 145 -6.43 10.01 -24.81
CA TYR A 145 -7.67 10.24 -25.52
C TYR A 145 -7.51 11.47 -26.41
N ASP A 146 -7.71 11.30 -27.72
CA ASP A 146 -7.77 12.40 -28.68
C ASP A 146 -9.24 12.80 -28.88
N SER A 147 -9.60 14.00 -28.46
CA SER A 147 -10.98 14.49 -28.55
C SER A 147 -11.42 14.90 -29.94
N LYS A 148 -10.48 15.18 -30.85
CA LYS A 148 -10.79 15.49 -32.25
C LYS A 148 -11.18 14.23 -32.99
N THR A 149 -10.42 13.16 -32.83
CA THR A 149 -10.70 11.87 -33.49
C THR A 149 -11.65 10.99 -32.67
N LYS A 150 -11.86 11.31 -31.39
CA LYS A 150 -12.61 10.51 -30.41
C LYS A 150 -12.06 9.10 -30.26
N THR A 151 -10.74 8.94 -30.37
CA THR A 151 -10.07 7.65 -30.29
C THR A 151 -9.16 7.58 -29.07
N THR A 152 -9.12 6.43 -28.43
CA THR A 152 -8.17 6.11 -27.38
C THR A 152 -6.97 5.39 -27.99
N LYS A 153 -5.79 5.62 -27.41
CA LYS A 153 -4.55 4.95 -27.83
C LYS A 153 -3.77 4.50 -26.61
N SER A 154 -3.05 3.39 -26.76
CA SER A 154 -2.15 2.87 -25.74
C SER A 154 -0.70 2.97 -26.21
N GLU A 155 0.16 3.44 -25.31
CA GLU A 155 1.60 3.40 -25.43
C GLU A 155 2.12 2.44 -24.36
N VAL A 156 2.54 1.24 -24.77
CA VAL A 156 3.13 0.25 -23.87
C VAL A 156 4.55 0.69 -23.54
N GLN A 157 4.78 1.06 -22.29
CA GLN A 157 6.08 1.56 -21.84
C GLN A 157 6.96 0.46 -21.25
N TYR A 158 6.32 -0.53 -20.64
CA TYR A 158 6.99 -1.73 -20.16
C TYR A 158 6.06 -2.93 -20.34
N ALA A 159 6.60 -4.06 -20.76
CA ALA A 159 5.92 -5.34 -20.72
C ALA A 159 6.90 -6.47 -20.41
N SER A 160 6.51 -7.38 -19.52
CA SER A 160 7.26 -8.61 -19.29
C SER A 160 7.26 -9.50 -20.53
N ASP A 161 8.27 -10.35 -20.67
CA ASP A 161 8.37 -11.27 -21.82
C ASP A 161 7.24 -12.28 -21.87
N TRP A 162 6.74 -12.70 -20.71
CA TRP A 162 5.62 -13.63 -20.64
C TRP A 162 4.36 -13.00 -21.27
N HIS A 163 4.03 -11.76 -20.88
CA HIS A 163 2.90 -11.02 -21.44
C HIS A 163 3.04 -10.82 -22.94
N LEU A 164 4.20 -10.33 -23.41
CA LEU A 164 4.46 -10.12 -24.84
C LEU A 164 4.31 -11.43 -25.65
N LYS A 165 4.86 -12.53 -25.15
CA LYS A 165 4.77 -13.83 -25.83
C LYS A 165 3.35 -14.37 -25.84
N ASN A 166 2.63 -14.27 -24.72
CA ASN A 166 1.27 -14.76 -24.60
C ASN A 166 0.32 -13.97 -25.51
N ASP A 167 0.37 -12.65 -25.46
CA ASP A 167 -0.51 -11.79 -26.25
C ASP A 167 -0.19 -11.87 -27.74
N TYR A 168 1.10 -12.02 -28.11
CA TYR A 168 1.50 -12.31 -29.49
C TYR A 168 0.95 -13.64 -29.98
N ALA A 169 1.07 -14.72 -29.19
CA ALA A 169 0.56 -16.04 -29.56
C ALA A 169 -0.97 -16.02 -29.76
N GLN A 170 -1.69 -15.25 -28.96
CA GLN A 170 -3.13 -15.04 -29.13
C GLN A 170 -3.44 -14.25 -30.40
N ALA A 171 -2.73 -13.14 -30.63
CA ALA A 171 -2.95 -12.28 -31.79
C ALA A 171 -2.73 -13.02 -33.11
N ILE A 172 -1.63 -13.77 -33.26
CA ILE A 172 -1.34 -14.48 -34.51
C ILE A 172 -2.27 -15.67 -34.77
N ALA A 173 -2.94 -16.21 -33.75
CA ALA A 173 -3.89 -17.30 -33.91
C ALA A 173 -5.17 -16.85 -34.63
N GLU A 174 -5.44 -15.55 -34.68
CA GLU A 174 -6.62 -14.94 -35.28
C GLU A 174 -6.32 -14.27 -36.63
N VAL A 175 -5.06 -14.29 -37.09
CA VAL A 175 -4.59 -13.58 -38.28
C VAL A 175 -4.10 -14.56 -39.35
N ASP A 176 -4.69 -14.48 -40.55
CA ASP A 176 -4.28 -15.28 -41.72
C ASP A 176 -3.26 -14.56 -42.62
N ASN A 177 -3.07 -13.24 -42.44
CA ASN A 177 -2.20 -12.43 -43.27
C ASN A 177 -0.74 -12.44 -42.77
N ILE A 178 0.16 -12.94 -43.61
CA ILE A 178 1.60 -13.04 -43.32
C ILE A 178 2.22 -11.66 -43.00
N GLU A 179 1.80 -10.59 -43.67
CA GLU A 179 2.39 -9.27 -43.45
C GLU A 179 2.01 -8.70 -42.07
N GLU A 180 0.75 -8.89 -41.66
CA GLU A 180 0.28 -8.49 -40.32
C GLU A 180 0.98 -9.29 -39.21
N ILE A 181 1.24 -10.59 -39.44
CA ILE A 181 2.04 -11.41 -38.51
C ILE A 181 3.46 -10.83 -38.35
N LYS A 182 4.10 -10.40 -39.45
CA LYS A 182 5.43 -9.77 -39.38
C LYS A 182 5.38 -8.46 -38.61
N GLU A 183 4.39 -7.61 -38.86
CA GLU A 183 4.22 -6.34 -38.13
C GLU A 183 4.06 -6.57 -36.61
N LEU A 184 3.26 -7.58 -36.22
CA LEU A 184 3.09 -7.96 -34.82
C LEU A 184 4.40 -8.51 -34.21
N GLU A 185 5.17 -9.27 -34.97
CA GLU A 185 6.47 -9.76 -34.53
C GLU A 185 7.49 -8.63 -34.35
N GLU A 186 7.56 -7.69 -35.30
CA GLU A 186 8.40 -6.50 -35.20
C GLU A 186 8.01 -5.66 -33.98
N LEU A 187 6.72 -5.44 -33.74
CA LEU A 187 6.22 -4.72 -32.58
C LEU A 187 6.60 -5.42 -31.27
N LYS A 188 6.38 -6.74 -31.17
CA LYS A 188 6.77 -7.55 -30.01
C LYS A 188 8.27 -7.42 -29.74
N ASN A 189 9.10 -7.53 -30.78
CA ASN A 189 10.56 -7.43 -30.65
C ASN A 189 11.00 -6.02 -30.24
N LYS A 190 10.36 -4.98 -30.79
CA LYS A 190 10.59 -3.60 -30.39
C LYS A 190 10.28 -3.40 -28.90
N LEU A 191 9.10 -3.80 -28.44
CA LEU A 191 8.69 -3.68 -27.04
C LEU A 191 9.56 -4.52 -26.08
N HIS A 192 10.07 -5.67 -26.53
CA HIS A 192 11.02 -6.47 -25.78
C HIS A 192 12.37 -5.75 -25.59
N ASN A 193 12.88 -5.12 -26.65
CA ASN A 193 14.19 -4.47 -26.66
C ASN A 193 14.16 -3.08 -25.99
N GLU A 194 13.06 -2.34 -26.14
CA GLU A 194 12.88 -0.96 -25.67
C GLU A 194 12.17 -0.88 -24.31
N LYS A 195 12.30 -1.91 -23.45
CA LYS A 195 11.69 -1.91 -22.12
C LYS A 195 12.13 -0.70 -21.31
N ASN A 196 11.18 0.14 -20.92
CA ASN A 196 11.46 1.34 -20.14
C ASN A 196 11.57 1.01 -18.65
N GLN A 197 12.75 0.60 -18.19
CA GLN A 197 13.01 0.29 -16.77
C GLN A 197 12.71 1.48 -15.86
N LEU A 198 13.00 2.71 -16.30
CA LEU A 198 12.68 3.93 -15.54
C LEU A 198 11.17 4.02 -15.24
N ARG A 199 10.30 3.53 -16.13
CA ARG A 199 8.84 3.53 -15.89
C ARG A 199 8.41 2.52 -14.84
N LEU A 200 9.10 1.39 -14.70
CA LEU A 200 8.88 0.49 -13.58
C LEU A 200 9.23 1.18 -12.25
N ASP A 201 10.40 1.81 -12.17
CA ASP A 201 10.88 2.46 -10.94
C ASP A 201 9.97 3.62 -10.50
N LEU A 202 9.51 4.42 -11.48
CA LEU A 202 8.55 5.49 -11.24
C LEU A 202 7.23 4.94 -10.72
N PHE A 203 6.68 3.90 -11.37
CA PHE A 203 5.43 3.29 -10.92
C PHE A 203 5.56 2.64 -9.54
N GLU A 204 6.69 2.01 -9.20
CA GLU A 204 6.93 1.50 -7.85
C GLU A 204 6.85 2.63 -6.81
N THR A 205 7.42 3.80 -7.12
CA THR A 205 7.37 4.97 -6.23
C THR A 205 5.94 5.46 -6.04
N VAL A 206 5.19 5.65 -7.12
CA VAL A 206 3.79 6.10 -7.09
C VAL A 206 2.91 5.09 -6.34
N LEU A 207 3.08 3.78 -6.59
CA LEU A 207 2.33 2.72 -5.90
C LEU A 207 2.60 2.71 -4.39
N ARG A 208 3.86 2.92 -4.00
CA ARG A 208 4.27 3.00 -2.58
C ARG A 208 3.62 4.18 -1.89
N GLU A 209 3.56 5.33 -2.55
CA GLU A 209 2.92 6.55 -2.02
C GLU A 209 1.41 6.40 -1.93
N ALA A 210 0.75 5.92 -2.98
CA ALA A 210 -0.69 5.64 -2.97
C ALA A 210 -1.07 4.67 -1.83
N ARG A 211 -0.27 3.61 -1.62
CA ARG A 211 -0.47 2.68 -0.50
C ARG A 211 -0.29 3.36 0.86
N ARG A 212 0.71 4.24 1.00
CA ARG A 212 0.96 5.00 2.24
C ARG A 212 -0.19 5.92 2.56
N GLU A 213 -0.66 6.70 1.60
CA GLU A 213 -1.80 7.62 1.79
C GLU A 213 -3.09 6.86 2.12
N TYR A 214 -3.35 5.74 1.44
CA TYR A 214 -4.51 4.89 1.77
C TYR A 214 -4.46 4.37 3.22
N ARG A 215 -3.30 3.87 3.69
CA ARG A 215 -3.15 3.47 5.10
C ARG A 215 -3.23 4.66 6.05
N LYS A 216 -2.75 5.84 5.65
CA LYS A 216 -2.87 7.06 6.43
C LYS A 216 -4.33 7.40 6.70
N GLU A 217 -5.15 7.42 5.66
CA GLU A 217 -6.58 7.72 5.78
C GLU A 217 -7.33 6.64 6.57
N LYS A 218 -7.15 5.36 6.24
CA LYS A 218 -7.99 4.28 6.80
C LYS A 218 -7.52 3.73 8.15
N VAL A 219 -6.24 3.91 8.50
CA VAL A 219 -5.64 3.32 9.71
C VAL A 219 -5.00 4.39 10.60
N TYR A 220 -4.04 5.14 10.07
CA TYR A 220 -3.20 5.97 10.93
C TYR A 220 -3.93 7.20 11.48
N ASN A 221 -4.75 7.89 10.68
CA ASN A 221 -5.47 9.07 11.13
C ASN A 221 -6.53 8.72 12.19
N PRO A 222 -7.44 7.73 12.00
CA PRO A 222 -8.42 7.37 13.03
C PRO A 222 -7.76 6.89 14.32
N LEU A 223 -6.66 6.13 14.21
CA LEU A 223 -5.90 5.69 15.39
C LEU A 223 -5.26 6.87 16.13
N PHE A 224 -4.65 7.80 15.38
CA PHE A 224 -4.05 9.01 15.95
C PHE A 224 -5.08 9.88 16.66
N GLU A 225 -6.23 10.14 16.05
CA GLU A 225 -7.35 10.88 16.65
C GLU A 225 -7.81 10.20 17.95
N TRP A 226 -7.93 8.87 17.96
CA TRP A 226 -8.33 8.14 19.15
C TRP A 226 -7.28 8.25 20.27
N ILE A 227 -5.99 8.06 19.97
CA ILE A 227 -4.91 8.17 20.97
C ILE A 227 -4.85 9.58 21.56
N THR A 228 -4.92 10.60 20.71
CA THR A 228 -4.82 12.02 21.12
C THR A 228 -6.04 12.46 21.92
N LYS A 229 -7.26 12.13 21.47
CA LYS A 229 -8.51 12.45 22.18
C LYS A 229 -8.52 11.87 23.60
N ASN A 230 -8.02 10.64 23.77
CA ASN A 230 -7.96 9.98 25.07
C ASN A 230 -6.76 10.42 25.93
N LYS A 231 -5.83 11.20 25.36
CA LYS A 231 -4.61 11.70 26.00
C LYS A 231 -3.74 10.59 26.59
N PHE A 232 -3.69 9.41 25.95
CA PHE A 232 -3.02 8.24 26.54
C PHE A 232 -1.55 8.50 26.83
N ILE A 233 -0.82 9.09 25.87
CA ILE A 233 0.61 9.37 26.01
C ILE A 233 0.85 10.44 27.09
N GLN A 234 0.00 11.46 27.17
CA GLN A 234 0.07 12.49 28.20
C GLN A 234 -0.26 11.95 29.59
N LYS A 235 -1.08 10.89 29.68
CA LYS A 235 -1.34 10.14 30.92
C LYS A 235 -0.22 9.14 31.27
N GLY A 236 0.81 9.04 30.44
CA GLY A 236 1.97 8.17 30.67
C GLY A 236 1.74 6.71 30.30
N LEU A 237 0.79 6.41 29.40
CA LEU A 237 0.61 5.05 28.89
C LEU A 237 1.73 4.70 27.90
N ASN A 238 2.30 3.51 28.06
CA ASN A 238 3.22 2.90 27.11
C ASN A 238 2.47 2.18 25.96
N THR A 239 3.23 1.65 25.00
CA THR A 239 2.67 1.01 23.79
C THR A 239 1.80 -0.20 24.11
N ILE A 240 2.20 -1.02 25.08
CA ILE A 240 1.45 -2.21 25.49
C ILE A 240 0.12 -1.79 26.13
N GLU A 241 0.13 -0.77 26.97
CA GLU A 241 -1.06 -0.25 27.63
C GLU A 241 -2.03 0.36 26.62
N ILE A 242 -1.55 1.09 25.61
CA ILE A 242 -2.40 1.64 24.53
C ILE A 242 -3.06 0.51 23.74
N ILE A 243 -2.33 -0.57 23.44
CA ILE A 243 -2.89 -1.74 22.74
C ILE A 243 -3.92 -2.45 23.60
N HIS A 244 -3.66 -2.57 24.92
CA HIS A 244 -4.63 -3.10 25.85
C HIS A 244 -5.91 -2.26 25.90
N GLU A 245 -5.81 -0.93 25.90
CA GLU A 245 -6.97 -0.03 25.79
C GLU A 245 -7.70 -0.19 24.45
N TYR A 246 -6.98 -0.42 23.35
CA TYR A 246 -7.58 -0.67 22.04
C TYR A 246 -8.37 -1.98 22.02
N ASN A 247 -7.83 -3.04 22.63
CA ASN A 247 -8.45 -4.35 22.69
C ASN A 247 -9.70 -4.41 23.60
N LYS A 248 -9.94 -3.39 24.42
CA LYS A 248 -11.18 -3.23 25.21
C LYS A 248 -12.36 -2.72 24.38
N LEU A 249 -12.12 -2.21 23.17
CA LEU A 249 -13.18 -1.66 22.33
C LEU A 249 -14.12 -2.78 21.84
N SER A 250 -15.43 -2.52 21.88
CA SER A 250 -16.45 -3.46 21.40
C SER A 250 -16.39 -3.69 19.89
N SER A 251 -15.79 -2.76 19.15
CA SER A 251 -15.55 -2.84 17.71
C SER A 251 -14.21 -2.18 17.38
N PRO A 252 -13.43 -2.74 16.45
CA PRO A 252 -12.17 -2.14 16.03
C PRO A 252 -12.42 -0.79 15.34
N LEU A 253 -11.59 0.21 15.66
CA LEU A 253 -11.66 1.55 15.05
C LEU A 253 -11.08 1.60 13.65
N VAL A 254 -10.18 0.66 13.34
CA VAL A 254 -9.46 0.60 12.07
C VAL A 254 -9.53 -0.83 11.53
N PRO A 255 -9.43 -1.02 10.21
CA PRO A 255 -9.62 -2.33 9.58
C PRO A 255 -8.36 -3.23 9.64
N GLU A 256 -7.50 -3.07 10.65
CA GLU A 256 -6.27 -3.86 10.79
C GLU A 256 -5.91 -4.04 12.28
N THR A 257 -5.26 -5.16 12.61
CA THR A 257 -4.72 -5.39 13.95
C THR A 257 -3.69 -4.32 14.31
N ILE A 258 -3.86 -3.71 15.48
CA ILE A 258 -2.94 -2.70 15.97
C ILE A 258 -1.75 -3.35 16.67
N ASN A 259 -0.56 -2.89 16.30
CA ASN A 259 0.69 -3.25 16.97
C ASN A 259 1.55 -2.00 17.23
N GLY A 260 2.71 -2.18 17.86
CA GLY A 260 3.63 -1.09 18.17
C GLY A 260 4.08 -0.31 16.94
N ASP A 261 4.32 -1.01 15.83
CA ASP A 261 4.65 -0.37 14.55
C ASP A 261 3.53 0.54 14.07
N THR A 262 2.29 0.07 14.15
CA THR A 262 1.11 0.82 13.71
C THR A 262 0.92 2.07 14.55
N ILE A 263 1.09 1.97 15.88
CA ILE A 263 1.03 3.12 16.80
C ILE A 263 2.17 4.10 16.51
N TYR A 264 3.40 3.63 16.37
CA TYR A 264 4.53 4.52 16.12
C TYR A 264 4.38 5.25 14.79
N ILE A 265 4.05 4.52 13.71
CA ILE A 265 3.83 5.10 12.38
C ILE A 265 2.69 6.11 12.42
N CYS A 266 1.59 5.84 13.15
CA CYS A 266 0.49 6.81 13.22
C CYS A 266 0.89 8.11 13.92
N LEU A 267 1.73 8.03 14.96
CA LEU A 267 2.26 9.21 15.66
C LEU A 267 3.29 9.96 14.79
N VAL A 268 4.13 9.24 14.04
CA VAL A 268 5.13 9.84 13.14
C VAL A 268 4.50 10.53 11.94
N ASN A 269 3.53 9.88 11.28
CA ASN A 269 2.90 10.41 10.07
C ASN A 269 2.08 11.68 10.33
N ASN A 270 1.64 11.89 11.58
CA ASN A 270 0.89 13.06 12.01
C ASN A 270 1.75 14.12 12.73
N LYS A 271 3.09 13.99 12.72
CA LYS A 271 4.04 14.94 13.34
C LYS A 271 3.87 16.39 12.87
N TRP A 272 3.37 16.62 11.65
CA TRP A 272 3.28 17.95 11.05
C TRP A 272 2.03 18.73 11.44
N GLU A 273 0.98 18.06 11.93
CA GLU A 273 -0.26 18.71 12.37
C GLU A 273 -0.12 19.32 13.78
N ASP A 274 0.87 18.87 14.55
CA ASP A 274 1.08 19.29 15.93
C ASP A 274 2.43 19.97 16.14
N ARG A 275 2.57 21.21 15.64
CA ARG A 275 3.76 22.06 15.89
C ARG A 275 3.91 22.49 17.36
N ARG A 276 3.03 22.06 18.27
CA ARG A 276 2.98 22.57 19.67
C ARG A 276 3.37 21.55 20.73
N ASP A 277 3.35 20.25 20.42
CA ASP A 277 3.81 19.21 21.35
C ASP A 277 5.04 18.49 20.78
N PHE A 278 6.17 18.57 21.50
CA PHE A 278 7.31 17.66 21.33
C PHE A 278 6.81 16.23 21.08
N SER A 279 7.30 15.61 19.99
CA SER A 279 6.55 14.59 19.23
C SER A 279 5.98 13.49 20.12
N LEU A 280 4.68 13.23 20.05
CA LEU A 280 4.03 12.18 20.83
C LEU A 280 4.73 10.82 20.68
N SER A 281 5.36 10.57 19.53
CA SER A 281 6.24 9.42 19.31
C SER A 281 7.45 9.38 20.25
N GLU A 282 8.14 10.50 20.47
CA GLU A 282 9.27 10.57 21.41
C GLU A 282 8.82 10.38 22.85
N ARG A 283 7.68 10.97 23.25
CA ARG A 283 7.10 10.76 24.59
C ARG A 283 6.70 9.30 24.80
N LEU A 284 6.15 8.66 23.77
CA LEU A 284 5.84 7.23 23.81
C LEU A 284 7.12 6.39 23.98
N GLU A 285 8.20 6.71 23.25
CA GLU A 285 9.49 6.04 23.40
C GLU A 285 10.07 6.18 24.81
N GLN A 286 10.01 7.38 25.40
CA GLN A 286 10.43 7.61 26.79
C GLN A 286 9.59 6.80 27.78
N THR A 287 8.29 6.72 27.56
CA THR A 287 7.36 5.95 28.41
C THR A 287 7.60 4.45 28.28
N ASN A 288 7.85 3.95 27.07
CA ASN A 288 8.26 2.57 26.83
C ASN A 288 9.58 2.24 27.56
N PHE A 289 10.57 3.12 27.46
CA PHE A 289 11.86 2.95 28.13
C PHE A 289 11.70 2.93 29.65
N LYS A 290 10.92 3.87 30.21
CA LYS A 290 10.59 3.87 31.63
C LYS A 290 9.92 2.57 32.06
N SER A 291 8.93 2.08 31.29
CA SER A 291 8.24 0.82 31.58
C SER A 291 9.20 -0.37 31.61
N MET A 292 10.21 -0.40 30.73
CA MET A 292 11.26 -1.43 30.75
C MET A 292 12.11 -1.35 32.03
N ILE A 293 12.55 -0.15 32.42
CA ILE A 293 13.33 0.05 33.65
C ILE A 293 12.50 -0.32 34.89
N ASP A 294 11.21 0.04 34.92
CA ASP A 294 10.33 -0.32 36.02
C ASP A 294 10.06 -1.83 36.07
N TRP A 295 10.05 -2.51 34.91
CA TRP A 295 10.03 -3.97 34.85
C TRP A 295 11.31 -4.58 35.43
N PHE A 296 12.50 -4.03 35.16
CA PHE A 296 13.74 -4.51 35.79
C PHE A 296 13.65 -4.43 37.32
N LYS A 297 13.25 -3.27 37.85
CA LYS A 297 13.10 -3.05 39.30
C LYS A 297 12.09 -4.01 39.93
N LYS A 298 10.96 -4.23 39.26
CA LYS A 298 9.90 -5.14 39.75
C LYS A 298 10.40 -6.59 39.86
N ASN A 299 11.35 -6.98 39.03
CA ASN A 299 11.94 -8.32 39.02
C ASN A 299 13.29 -8.39 39.74
N ASP A 300 13.67 -7.36 40.50
CA ASP A 300 14.95 -7.28 41.23
C ASP A 300 16.18 -7.48 40.32
N LEU A 301 16.13 -6.89 39.13
CA LEU A 301 17.19 -6.97 38.12
C LEU A 301 17.98 -5.66 38.03
N ASP A 302 19.30 -5.79 37.88
CA ASP A 302 20.20 -4.67 37.61
C ASP A 302 19.90 -4.02 36.24
N ILE A 303 20.19 -2.72 36.10
CA ILE A 303 20.10 -2.04 34.80
C ILE A 303 21.33 -2.43 33.97
N ASN A 304 21.20 -3.46 33.15
CA ASN A 304 22.26 -3.92 32.24
C ASN A 304 21.70 -4.67 31.01
N MET A 305 22.59 -5.09 30.11
CA MET A 305 22.22 -5.78 28.87
C MET A 305 21.66 -7.19 29.08
N GLU A 306 21.96 -7.85 30.21
CA GLU A 306 21.42 -9.18 30.51
C GLU A 306 19.97 -9.07 30.96
N SER A 307 19.65 -8.12 31.84
CA SER A 307 18.27 -7.80 32.22
C SER A 307 17.42 -7.40 31.02
N PHE A 308 18.00 -6.66 30.06
CA PHE A 308 17.33 -6.35 28.79
C PHE A 308 16.96 -7.61 27.98
N ARG A 309 17.86 -8.59 27.89
CA ARG A 309 17.58 -9.86 27.21
C ARG A 309 16.44 -10.63 27.91
N GLN A 310 16.44 -10.63 29.24
CA GLN A 310 15.36 -11.25 30.03
C GLN A 310 14.02 -10.54 29.82
N PHE A 311 14.00 -9.21 29.83
CA PHE A 311 12.81 -8.41 29.50
C PHE A 311 12.30 -8.73 28.11
N ARG A 312 13.17 -8.69 27.10
CA ARG A 312 12.80 -9.00 25.72
C ARG A 312 12.21 -10.40 25.61
N LYS A 313 12.85 -11.41 26.21
CA LYS A 313 12.37 -12.78 26.22
C LYS A 313 10.99 -12.90 26.88
N SER A 314 10.81 -12.28 28.05
CA SER A 314 9.52 -12.27 28.75
C SER A 314 8.40 -11.63 27.92
N MET A 315 8.68 -10.51 27.27
CA MET A 315 7.73 -9.84 26.38
C MET A 315 7.43 -10.66 25.12
N GLN A 316 8.40 -11.41 24.60
CA GLN A 316 8.22 -12.28 23.44
C GLN A 316 7.46 -13.58 23.75
N GLU A 317 7.65 -14.14 24.95
CA GLU A 317 6.95 -15.36 25.40
C GLU A 317 5.51 -15.09 25.80
N SER A 318 5.19 -13.87 26.24
CA SER A 318 3.80 -13.39 26.24
C SER A 318 3.38 -13.21 24.78
N GLN A 319 2.71 -14.23 24.21
CA GLN A 319 2.43 -14.42 22.78
C GLN A 319 1.76 -13.25 22.03
N ASP A 320 1.40 -12.18 22.73
CA ASP A 320 0.81 -10.97 22.17
C ASP A 320 1.76 -9.75 22.11
N LEU A 321 2.94 -9.74 22.77
CA LEU A 321 3.73 -8.50 22.95
C LEU A 321 5.10 -8.49 22.24
N GLY A 322 5.58 -9.63 21.76
CA GLY A 322 6.93 -9.82 21.23
C GLY A 322 7.26 -9.07 19.94
N GLU A 323 6.26 -8.71 19.14
CA GLU A 323 6.40 -7.88 17.93
C GLU A 323 5.97 -6.42 18.18
N LEU A 324 5.55 -6.08 19.40
CA LEU A 324 4.87 -4.82 19.72
C LEU A 324 5.78 -3.71 20.25
N LEU A 325 7.05 -3.99 20.55
CA LEU A 325 7.99 -2.99 21.04
C LEU A 325 9.17 -2.86 20.09
N TYR A 326 9.58 -1.61 19.82
CA TYR A 326 10.83 -1.30 19.15
C TYR A 326 12.03 -1.65 20.04
N PHE A 327 12.26 -2.95 20.27
CA PHE A 327 13.33 -3.43 21.15
C PHE A 327 14.69 -2.86 20.76
N TYR A 328 14.95 -2.69 19.46
CA TYR A 328 16.16 -2.03 18.97
C TYR A 328 16.35 -0.63 19.57
N LYS A 329 15.29 0.21 19.58
CA LYS A 329 15.37 1.57 20.16
C LYS A 329 15.58 1.55 21.66
N LEU A 330 14.91 0.63 22.37
CA LEU A 330 15.10 0.43 23.80
C LEU A 330 16.53 -0.01 24.13
N GLU A 331 17.09 -0.90 23.31
CA GLU A 331 18.46 -1.39 23.41
C GLU A 331 19.48 -0.26 23.19
N GLU A 332 19.30 0.53 22.13
CA GLU A 332 20.15 1.69 21.85
C GLU A 332 20.14 2.69 22.99
N GLN A 333 18.94 3.05 23.48
CA GLN A 333 18.79 3.97 24.60
C GLN A 333 19.48 3.44 25.87
N LEU A 334 19.31 2.14 26.17
CA LEU A 334 19.98 1.51 27.31
C LEU A 334 21.50 1.55 27.17
N LYS A 335 22.04 1.21 25.99
CA LYS A 335 23.49 1.29 25.73
C LYS A 335 24.03 2.70 25.92
N GLN A 336 23.30 3.72 25.45
CA GLN A 336 23.69 5.11 25.66
C GLN A 336 23.73 5.48 27.14
N ASP A 337 22.73 5.06 27.92
CA ASP A 337 22.66 5.38 29.34
C ASP A 337 23.70 4.60 30.17
N LEU A 338 23.98 3.34 29.83
CA LEU A 338 25.10 2.58 30.39
C LEU A 338 26.45 3.25 30.10
N SER A 339 26.68 3.69 28.86
CA SER A 339 27.91 4.41 28.49
C SER A 339 28.07 5.73 29.25
N LYS A 340 26.97 6.47 29.49
CA LYS A 340 26.99 7.69 30.31
C LYS A 340 27.33 7.38 31.77
N LEU A 341 26.78 6.30 32.33
CA LEU A 341 27.08 5.85 33.69
C LEU A 341 28.56 5.46 33.84
N GLU A 342 29.12 4.71 32.90
CA GLU A 342 30.55 4.36 32.89
C GLU A 342 31.45 5.58 32.81
N LYS A 343 31.12 6.56 31.96
CA LYS A 343 31.87 7.83 31.85
C LYS A 343 31.81 8.62 33.15
N LYS A 344 30.66 8.65 33.82
CA LYS A 344 30.50 9.30 35.12
C LYS A 344 31.32 8.59 36.20
N TYR A 345 31.29 7.27 36.25
CA TYR A 345 32.08 6.47 37.20
C TYR A 345 33.60 6.65 37.01
N LYS A 346 34.07 6.77 35.76
CA LYS A 346 35.47 7.07 35.44
C LYS A 346 35.88 8.51 35.82
N LYS A 347 34.95 9.46 35.81
CA LYS A 347 35.18 10.87 36.18
C LYS A 347 35.12 11.11 37.69
N ASP A 348 34.27 10.35 38.39
CA ASP A 348 33.96 10.53 39.81
C ASP A 348 34.56 9.41 40.71
N GLY A 349 35.38 8.50 40.15
CA GLY A 349 36.05 7.41 40.87
C GLY A 349 36.94 7.89 42.03
N PRO A 350 37.19 7.02 43.03
CA PRO A 350 37.51 7.45 44.39
C PRO A 350 38.78 8.29 44.42
N LYS A 351 38.68 9.53 44.92
CA LYS A 351 39.86 10.24 45.42
C LYS A 351 40.42 9.38 46.55
N MET A 352 41.45 8.58 46.26
CA MET A 352 42.32 8.03 47.29
C MET A 352 42.82 9.23 48.10
N LYS A 353 42.30 9.37 49.33
CA LYS A 353 43.01 10.15 50.35
C LYS A 353 44.32 9.40 50.56
N MET A 354 45.43 10.01 50.14
CA MET A 354 46.76 9.61 50.59
C MET A 354 46.87 9.77 52.09
#